data_AF-A0A1A7ZJJ8-F1
#
_entry.id   AF-A0A1A7ZJJ8-F1
#
_cell.length_a   1.000
_cell.length_b   1.000
_cell.length_c   1.000
_cell.angle_alpha   90.00
_cell.angle_beta   90.00
_cell.angle_gamma   90.00
#
_symmetry.space_group_name_H-M   'P 1'
#
loop_
_entity.id
_entity.type
_entity.pdbx_description
1 polymer ?
#
loop_
_entity_poly.entity_id
_entity_poly.type
_entity_poly.pdbx_seq_one_letter_code
_entity_poly.pdbx_strand_id
1 'polypeptide(L)'
;MGWILRFKILLLHRRKIRFQSAFDQIQSEDAQHKVDFRHGFLSLGEIEDAEMQIIKFCQRKSYAEEISCLQRGESVKRSSHIYKLNPVLEDGVLRAGG
;
A
#
# COMPACT_ATOMS: atom_id res chain seq x y z
N MET A 1 6.65 -14.87 -8.66
CA MET A 1 5.90 -14.20 -7.58
C MET A 1 6.78 -13.74 -6.39
N GLY A 2 8.02 -13.29 -6.60
CA GLY A 2 8.96 -12.96 -5.50
C GLY A 2 9.08 -11.48 -5.13
N TRP A 3 8.32 -10.59 -5.79
CA TRP A 3 8.47 -9.15 -5.62
C TRP A 3 8.00 -8.65 -4.26
N ILE A 4 6.91 -9.21 -3.73
CA ILE A 4 6.38 -8.85 -2.41
C ILE A 4 7.33 -9.29 -1.28
N LEU A 5 8.02 -10.42 -1.45
CA LEU A 5 9.01 -10.91 -0.49
C LEU A 5 10.25 -10.01 -0.48
N ARG A 6 10.74 -9.62 -1.66
CA ARG A 6 11.83 -8.66 -1.81
C ARG A 6 11.45 -7.29 -1.25
N PHE A 7 10.20 -6.86 -1.45
CA PHE A 7 9.70 -5.61 -0.89
C PHE A 7 9.60 -5.68 0.64
N LYS A 8 9.06 -6.77 1.21
CA LYS A 8 9.06 -7.00 2.67
C LYS A 8 10.49 -6.98 3.25
N ILE A 9 11.45 -7.62 2.58
CA ILE A 9 12.86 -7.60 2.99
C ILE A 9 13.44 -6.17 2.93
N LEU A 10 13.15 -5.42 1.87
CA LEU A 10 13.59 -4.02 1.73
C LEU A 10 12.97 -3.09 2.78
N LEU A 11 11.70 -3.30 3.12
CA LEU A 11 11.02 -2.55 4.18
C LEU A 11 11.61 -2.88 5.56
N LEU A 12 11.88 -4.16 5.84
CA LEU A 12 12.54 -4.58 7.07
C LEU A 12 13.98 -4.04 7.17
N HIS A 13 14.70 -4.02 6.05
CA HIS A 13 16.05 -3.47 6.01
C HIS A 13 16.07 -1.96 6.26
N ARG A 14 15.13 -1.22 5.67
CA ARG A 14 14.93 0.22 5.95
C ARG A 14 14.49 0.49 7.39
N ARG A 15 13.72 -0.40 8.02
CA ARG A 15 13.38 -0.32 9.45
C ARG A 15 14.64 -0.37 10.32
N LYS A 16 15.58 -1.28 10.03
CA LYS A 16 16.84 -1.41 10.79
C LYS A 16 17.74 -0.18 10.65
N ILE A 17 17.83 0.41 9.46
CA ILE A 17 18.64 1.60 9.20
C ILE A 17 18.03 2.85 9.86
N ARG A 18 16.70 3.00 9.77
CA ARG A 18 15.97 4.16 10.34
C ARG A 18 15.87 4.11 11.87
N PHE A 19 15.86 2.91 12.47
CA PHE A 19 15.85 2.75 13.94
C PHE A 19 17.19 3.14 14.58
N GLN A 20 18.32 2.88 13.92
CA GLN A 20 19.64 3.26 14.44
C GLN A 20 19.91 4.77 14.29
N SER A 21 19.52 5.35 13.15
CA SER A 21 19.70 6.79 12.89
C SER A 21 18.72 7.69 13.66
N ALA A 22 17.51 7.20 13.95
CA ALA A 22 16.56 7.92 14.81
C ALA A 22 16.97 7.90 16.29
N PHE A 23 17.65 6.85 16.76
CA PHE A 23 18.10 6.77 18.17
C PHE A 23 19.20 7.79 18.49
N ASP A 24 20.09 8.07 17.53
CA ASP A 24 21.17 9.05 17.70
C ASP A 24 20.72 10.51 17.51
N GLN A 25 19.59 10.77 16.82
CA GLN A 25 19.05 12.14 16.63
C GLN A 25 18.11 12.63 17.74
N ILE A 26 17.58 11.74 18.59
CA ILE A 26 16.60 12.10 19.64
C ILE A 26 17.22 12.87 20.83
N GLN A 27 18.55 12.97 20.95
CA GLN A 27 19.17 13.73 22.05
C GLN A 27 19.36 15.24 21.81
N SER A 28 19.17 15.79 20.60
CA SER A 28 19.68 17.15 20.31
C SER A 28 18.71 18.21 19.79
N GLU A 29 17.42 17.94 19.51
CA GLU A 29 16.53 19.00 19.00
C GLU A 29 15.21 19.13 19.78
N ASP A 30 15.19 20.21 20.55
CA ASP A 30 14.11 20.75 21.35
C ASP A 30 12.89 21.22 20.53
N ALA A 31 11.75 21.08 21.20
CA ALA A 31 10.56 21.95 21.17
C ALA A 31 9.73 22.10 19.88
N GLN A 32 8.45 21.75 20.02
CA GLN A 32 7.30 22.15 19.20
C GLN A 32 7.09 21.40 17.88
N HIS A 33 6.77 20.11 18.00
CA HIS A 33 5.50 19.55 17.53
C HIS A 33 5.39 18.14 18.12
N LYS A 34 4.69 18.00 19.26
CA LYS A 34 4.36 16.68 19.80
C LYS A 34 3.27 16.06 18.94
N VAL A 35 3.65 15.58 17.76
CA VAL A 35 2.95 14.43 17.18
C VAL A 35 3.28 13.29 18.13
N ASP A 36 2.32 12.93 18.96
CA ASP A 36 2.39 11.80 19.87
C ASP A 36 2.55 10.53 19.02
N PHE A 37 3.78 10.26 18.58
CA PHE A 37 4.18 8.96 18.04
C PHE A 37 4.22 8.02 19.24
N ARG A 38 3.03 7.68 19.74
CA ARG A 38 2.82 6.49 20.56
C ARG A 38 3.38 5.35 19.74
N HIS A 39 4.59 4.93 20.06
CA HIS A 39 5.19 3.69 19.60
C HIS A 39 4.42 2.54 20.26
N GLY A 40 3.13 2.44 19.96
CA GLY A 40 2.33 1.25 20.19
C GLY A 40 2.70 0.24 19.13
N PHE A 41 2.70 -1.03 19.51
CA PHE A 41 2.72 -2.10 18.52
C PHE A 41 1.47 -1.95 17.65
N LEU A 42 1.65 -1.82 16.33
CA LEU A 42 0.54 -1.86 15.40
C LEU A 42 -0.14 -3.21 15.54
N SER A 43 -1.46 -3.19 15.71
CA SER A 43 -2.27 -4.39 15.65
C SER A 43 -2.19 -5.01 14.25
N LEU A 44 -2.45 -6.31 14.16
CA LEU A 44 -2.49 -7.01 12.87
C LEU A 44 -3.48 -6.33 11.91
N GLY A 45 -4.66 -5.93 12.41
CA GLY A 45 -5.68 -5.27 11.60
C GLY A 45 -5.22 -3.92 11.03
N GLU A 46 -4.47 -3.12 11.80
CA GLU A 46 -3.91 -1.85 11.29
C GLU A 46 -2.86 -2.08 10.20
N ILE A 47 -2.07 -3.15 10.32
CA ILE A 47 -1.08 -3.51 9.29
C ILE A 47 -1.80 -3.96 8.02
N GLU A 48 -2.82 -4.82 8.15
CA GLU A 48 -3.60 -5.33 7.03
C GLU A 48 -4.37 -4.20 6.32
N ASP A 49 -4.98 -3.28 7.07
CA ASP A 49 -5.65 -2.11 6.47
C ASP A 49 -4.63 -1.20 5.79
N ALA A 50 -3.48 -0.91 6.42
CA ALA A 50 -2.44 -0.09 5.80
C ALA A 50 -1.94 -0.70 4.48
N GLU A 51 -1.72 -2.03 4.46
CA GLU A 51 -1.36 -2.75 3.23
C GLU A 51 -2.46 -2.60 2.17
N MET A 52 -3.72 -2.76 2.57
CA MET A 52 -4.87 -2.61 1.67
C MET A 52 -4.97 -1.21 1.09
N GLN A 53 -4.78 -0.16 1.90
CA GLN A 53 -4.82 1.23 1.45
C GLN A 53 -3.70 1.53 0.45
N ILE A 54 -2.50 0.99 0.66
CA ILE A 54 -1.37 1.13 -0.27
C ILE A 54 -1.71 0.46 -1.61
N ILE A 55 -2.28 -0.74 -1.59
CA ILE A 55 -2.70 -1.45 -2.82
C ILE A 55 -3.74 -0.63 -3.56
N LYS A 56 -4.80 -0.17 -2.87
CA LYS A 56 -5.85 0.68 -3.44
C LYS A 56 -5.28 1.95 -4.06
N PHE A 57 -4.34 2.61 -3.38
CA PHE A 57 -3.69 3.81 -3.90
C PHE A 57 -2.93 3.55 -5.21
N CYS A 58 -2.08 2.52 -5.23
CA CYS A 58 -1.31 2.16 -6.42
C CYS A 58 -2.23 1.79 -7.59
N GLN A 59 -3.26 1.00 -7.33
CA GLN A 59 -4.23 0.60 -8.35
C GLN A 59 -5.01 1.80 -8.90
N ARG A 60 -5.49 2.70 -8.04
CA ARG A 60 -6.14 3.95 -8.50
C ARG A 60 -5.24 4.80 -9.38
N LYS A 61 -3.94 4.83 -9.09
CA LYS A 61 -2.97 5.59 -9.89
C LYS A 61 -2.73 4.95 -11.27
N SER A 62 -2.67 3.62 -11.35
CA SER A 62 -2.30 2.89 -12.57
C SER A 62 -3.47 2.44 -13.44
N TYR A 63 -4.65 2.23 -12.85
CA TYR A 63 -5.83 1.64 -13.48
C TYR A 63 -7.10 2.47 -13.24
N ALA A 64 -6.96 3.80 -13.19
CA ALA A 64 -8.05 4.71 -12.86
C ALA A 64 -9.27 4.51 -13.78
N GLU A 65 -9.05 4.35 -15.09
CA GLU A 65 -10.12 4.14 -16.07
C GLU A 65 -10.81 2.79 -15.86
N GLU A 66 -10.03 1.72 -15.70
CA GLU A 66 -10.57 0.37 -15.52
C GLU A 66 -11.38 0.26 -14.22
N ILE A 67 -10.88 0.85 -13.14
CA ILE A 67 -11.61 0.92 -11.88
C ILE A 67 -12.92 1.70 -12.06
N SER A 68 -12.88 2.84 -12.77
CA SER A 68 -14.09 3.64 -13.03
C SER A 68 -15.13 2.89 -13.86
N CYS A 69 -14.71 2.12 -14.87
CA CYS A 69 -15.58 1.24 -15.64
C CYS A 69 -16.21 0.16 -14.75
N LEU A 70 -15.41 -0.55 -13.96
CA LEU A 70 -15.89 -1.61 -13.09
C LEU A 70 -16.80 -1.09 -11.98
N GLN A 71 -16.56 0.10 -11.44
CA GLN A 71 -17.47 0.77 -10.49
C GLN A 71 -18.85 1.06 -11.09
N ARG A 72 -18.92 1.31 -12.41
CA ARG A 72 -20.18 1.48 -13.15
C ARG A 72 -20.86 0.15 -13.52
N GLY A 73 -20.26 -0.98 -13.18
CA GLY A 73 -20.73 -2.31 -13.61
C GLY A 73 -20.41 -2.61 -15.09
N GLU A 74 -19.51 -1.85 -15.70
CA GLU A 74 -19.08 -2.07 -17.08
C GLU A 74 -17.82 -2.91 -17.14
N SER A 75 -17.67 -3.65 -18.24
CA SER A 75 -16.44 -4.35 -18.53
C SER A 75 -15.31 -3.37 -18.87
N VAL A 76 -14.09 -3.75 -18.49
CA VAL A 76 -12.88 -3.02 -18.87
C VAL A 76 -12.74 -2.97 -20.40
N LYS A 77 -12.17 -1.88 -20.92
CA LYS A 77 -11.91 -1.72 -22.36
C LYS A 77 -11.01 -2.84 -22.88
N ARG A 78 -11.31 -3.36 -24.08
CA ARG A 78 -10.49 -4.40 -24.76
C ARG A 78 -9.05 -3.97 -25.04
N SER A 79 -8.80 -2.67 -25.11
CA SER A 79 -7.46 -2.08 -25.27
C SER A 79 -6.63 -2.11 -24.00
N SER A 80 -7.25 -2.31 -22.83
CA SER A 80 -6.51 -2.38 -21.57
C SER A 80 -5.71 -3.69 -21.50
N HIS A 81 -4.48 -3.58 -21.02
CA HIS A 81 -3.55 -4.71 -20.86
C HIS A 81 -4.07 -5.77 -19.87
N ILE A 82 -5.00 -5.40 -18.98
CA ILE A 82 -5.59 -6.29 -18.00
C ILE A 82 -6.91 -6.92 -18.46
N TYR A 83 -7.47 -6.54 -19.61
CA TYR A 83 -8.76 -7.06 -20.09
C TYR A 83 -8.81 -8.59 -20.14
N LYS A 84 -7.73 -9.22 -20.62
CA LYS A 84 -7.62 -10.68 -20.73
C LYS A 84 -7.59 -11.41 -19.38
N LEU A 85 -7.34 -10.69 -18.28
CA LEU A 85 -7.31 -11.23 -16.93
C LEU A 85 -8.70 -11.27 -16.27
N ASN A 86 -9.75 -10.90 -17.02
CA ASN A 86 -11.12 -10.78 -16.53
C ASN A 86 -11.19 -9.96 -15.23
N PRO A 87 -10.75 -8.69 -15.25
CA PRO A 87 -10.58 -7.91 -14.04
C PRO A 87 -11.93 -7.66 -13.35
N VAL A 88 -11.97 -7.89 -12.04
CA VAL A 88 -13.13 -7.65 -11.17
C VAL A 88 -12.75 -6.66 -10.08
N LEU A 89 -13.73 -5.90 -9.60
CA LEU A 89 -13.55 -4.95 -8.51
C LEU A 89 -14.25 -5.50 -7.26
N GLU A 90 -13.47 -5.79 -6.21
CA GLU A 90 -13.95 -6.32 -4.94
C GLU A 90 -13.47 -5.40 -3.81
N ASP A 91 -14.38 -4.85 -3.01
CA ASP A 91 -14.08 -3.91 -1.93
C ASP A 91 -13.18 -2.72 -2.34
N GLY A 92 -13.31 -2.28 -3.59
CA GLY A 92 -12.52 -1.19 -4.17
C GLY A 92 -11.09 -1.59 -4.55
N VAL A 93 -10.81 -2.89 -4.64
CA VAL A 93 -9.53 -3.47 -5.06
C VAL A 93 -9.74 -4.23 -6.36
N LEU A 94 -8.87 -3.97 -7.32
CA LEU A 94 -8.84 -4.66 -8.59
C LEU A 94 -8.23 -6.06 -8.41
N ARG A 95 -8.95 -7.09 -8.85
CA ARG A 95 -8.54 -8.51 -8.80
C ARG A 95 -8.72 -9.17 -10.17
N ALA A 96 -8.01 -10.27 -10.42
CA ALA A 96 -8.23 -11.08 -11.63
C ALA A 96 -9.35 -12.09 -11.37
N GLY A 97 -10.37 -12.12 -12.22
CA GLY A 97 -11.58 -12.96 -12.09
C GLY A 97 -11.44 -14.33 -12.75
N GLY A 98 -10.31 -14.99 -12.52
CA GLY A 98 -10.03 -16.36 -12.98
C GLY A 98 -10.23 -17.37 -11.87
#